data_AF-A0A973F6G6-F1
#
_entry.id   AF-A0A973F6G6-F1
#
_cell.length_a   1.000
_cell.length_b   1.000
_cell.length_c   1.000
_cell.angle_alpha   90.00
_cell.angle_beta   90.00
_cell.angle_gamma   90.00
#
_symmetry.space_group_name_H-M   'P 1'
#
loop_
_entity.id
_entity.type
_entity.pdbx_description
1 polymer ?
#
loop_
_entity_poly.entity_id
_entity_poly.type
_entity_poly.pdbx_seq_one_letter_code
_entity_poly.pdbx_strand_id
1 'polypeptide(L)'
;MSKASFSKTHEPEKSLITILKKKSGRDSSGTISVRHQGGRQKRYYRAIDFKRDKKDVEGVVATIEYDPNRNARIALIKYLDGEKRYILEPKNLNVGDRILSGSGSEQH
;
A
#
# COMPACT_ATOMS: atom_id res chain seq x y z
N MET A 1 3.12 6.99 30.23
CA MET A 1 3.04 7.29 28.78
C MET A 1 3.89 6.26 28.06
N SER A 2 3.26 5.28 27.39
CA SER A 2 3.96 4.15 26.77
C SER A 2 4.80 4.60 25.57
N LYS A 3 6.11 4.37 25.62
CA LYS A 3 7.02 4.47 24.48
C LYS A 3 6.53 3.55 23.37
N ALA A 4 6.02 4.11 22.27
CA ALA A 4 5.92 3.37 21.02
C ALA A 4 7.35 3.17 20.49
N SER A 5 7.85 1.95 20.59
CA SER A 5 9.08 1.53 19.93
C SER A 5 8.91 1.70 18.42
N PHE A 6 9.67 2.60 17.80
CA PHE A 6 9.79 2.64 16.33
C PHE A 6 10.44 1.32 15.89
N SER A 7 9.62 0.35 15.48
CA SER A 7 10.12 -0.93 15.01
C SER A 7 10.83 -0.76 13.66
N LYS A 8 11.96 -1.46 13.54
CA LYS A 8 12.68 -1.86 12.32
C LYS A 8 11.94 -1.48 11.03
N THR A 9 12.52 -0.60 10.21
CA THR A 9 11.98 -0.24 8.90
C THR A 9 11.69 -1.51 8.11
N HIS A 10 10.42 -1.86 7.98
CA HIS A 10 10.03 -3.06 7.26
C HIS A 10 10.37 -2.86 5.79
N GLU A 11 11.22 -3.74 5.25
CA GLU A 11 11.44 -3.79 3.82
C GLU A 11 10.12 -4.15 3.14
N PRO A 12 9.79 -3.50 2.03
CA PRO A 12 8.54 -3.76 1.34
C PRO A 12 8.50 -5.15 0.73
N GLU A 13 7.30 -5.70 0.59
CA GLU A 13 7.09 -7.04 0.04
C GLU A 13 7.54 -7.12 -1.43
N LYS A 14 8.66 -7.81 -1.69
CA LYS A 14 9.34 -7.82 -3.01
C LYS A 14 8.45 -8.23 -4.19
N SER A 15 7.46 -9.10 -3.98
CA SER A 15 6.51 -9.50 -5.03
C SER A 15 5.49 -8.42 -5.40
N LEU A 16 5.28 -7.44 -4.53
CA LEU A 16 4.28 -6.37 -4.69
C LEU A 16 4.91 -5.02 -5.07
N ILE A 17 6.17 -5.03 -5.50
CA ILE A 17 6.90 -3.81 -5.87
C ILE A 17 7.33 -3.83 -7.33
N THR A 18 7.14 -2.71 -8.00
CA THR A 18 7.63 -2.52 -9.37
C THR A 18 8.31 -1.17 -9.52
N ILE A 19 9.22 -1.02 -10.49
CA ILE A 19 9.90 0.26 -10.70
C ILE A 19 8.90 1.27 -11.28
N LEU A 20 8.71 2.39 -10.59
CA LEU A 20 7.86 3.48 -11.10
C LEU A 20 8.65 4.35 -12.08
N LYS A 21 8.49 4.08 -13.38
CA LYS A 21 9.12 4.86 -14.45
C LYS A 21 8.78 6.35 -14.34
N LYS A 22 9.79 7.20 -14.51
CA LYS A 22 9.64 8.66 -14.48
C LYS A 22 9.24 9.13 -15.88
N LYS A 23 8.20 9.97 -15.95
CA LYS A 23 7.81 10.66 -17.19
C LYS A 23 8.26 12.13 -17.21
N SER A 24 8.55 12.71 -16.04
CA SER A 24 9.01 14.11 -15.89
C SER A 24 8.11 15.12 -16.62
N GLY A 25 6.79 14.97 -16.49
CA GLY A 25 5.81 15.86 -17.11
C GLY A 25 5.63 15.71 -18.62
N ARG A 26 6.26 14.70 -19.24
CA ARG A 26 6.17 14.45 -20.68
C ARG A 26 5.13 13.39 -21.04
N ASP A 27 4.53 13.55 -22.20
CA ASP A 27 3.64 12.56 -22.82
C ASP A 27 4.42 11.54 -23.70
N SER A 28 3.70 10.72 -24.47
CA SER A 28 4.29 9.73 -25.37
C SER A 28 5.00 10.33 -26.60
N SER A 29 4.72 11.59 -26.97
CA SER A 29 5.41 12.30 -28.05
C SER A 29 6.73 12.94 -27.59
N GLY A 30 6.98 12.94 -26.27
CA GLY A 30 8.13 13.60 -25.66
C GLY A 30 7.90 15.07 -25.33
N THR A 31 6.71 15.60 -25.59
CA THR A 31 6.31 16.98 -25.32
C THR A 31 5.99 17.17 -23.84
N ILE A 32 6.35 18.32 -23.27
CA ILE A 32 5.99 18.68 -21.88
C ILE A 32 4.49 19.00 -21.86
N SER A 33 3.68 18.06 -21.38
CA SER A 33 2.24 18.23 -21.20
C SER A 33 1.88 18.75 -19.81
N VAL A 34 2.73 18.51 -18.81
CA VAL A 34 2.54 18.99 -17.43
C VAL A 34 3.79 19.71 -16.94
N ARG A 35 3.63 20.98 -16.53
CA ARG A 35 4.71 21.80 -15.96
C ARG A 35 5.01 21.43 -14.51
N HIS A 36 6.16 21.87 -14.00
CA HIS A 36 6.63 21.65 -12.62
C HIS A 36 6.76 20.16 -12.20
N GLN A 37 6.91 19.25 -13.16
CA GLN A 37 7.08 17.81 -12.91
C GLN A 37 8.49 17.37 -13.35
N GLY A 38 9.32 16.90 -12.42
CA GLY A 38 10.69 16.48 -12.69
C GLY A 38 11.51 16.27 -11.42
N GLY A 39 12.73 15.71 -11.53
CA GLY A 39 13.69 15.66 -10.42
C GLY A 39 13.38 14.70 -9.26
N ARG A 40 12.26 13.97 -9.26
CA ARG A 40 11.94 13.04 -8.14
C ARG A 40 13.01 11.97 -7.94
N GLN A 41 13.25 11.55 -6.69
CA GLN A 41 14.04 10.35 -6.38
C GLN A 41 13.44 9.10 -7.06
N LYS A 42 14.26 8.07 -7.32
CA LYS A 42 13.75 6.76 -7.77
C LYS A 42 12.81 6.19 -6.69
N ARG A 43 11.62 5.75 -7.11
CA ARG A 43 10.59 5.17 -6.24
C ARG A 43 10.12 3.86 -6.83
N TYR A 44 9.71 2.95 -5.96
CA TYR A 44 9.04 1.71 -6.33
C TYR A 44 7.54 1.89 -6.12
N TYR A 45 6.75 1.53 -7.12
CA TYR A 45 5.31 1.45 -6.99
C TYR A 45 4.94 0.26 -6.10
N ARG A 46 4.02 0.48 -5.15
CA ARG A 46 3.40 -0.57 -4.34
C ARG A 46 2.07 -0.95 -4.98
N ALA A 47 1.92 -2.21 -5.38
CA ALA A 47 0.68 -2.73 -5.92
C ALA A 47 -0.38 -2.79 -4.81
N ILE A 48 -1.27 -1.80 -4.77
CA ILE A 48 -2.41 -1.77 -3.86
C ILE A 48 -3.60 -2.52 -4.48
N ASP A 49 -4.25 -3.32 -3.65
CA ASP A 49 -5.57 -3.87 -3.90
C ASP A 49 -6.66 -2.84 -3.58
N PHE A 50 -6.97 -1.98 -4.55
CA PHE A 50 -8.09 -1.03 -4.44
C PHE A 50 -9.45 -1.68 -4.66
N LYS A 51 -9.50 -2.86 -5.30
CA LYS A 51 -10.76 -3.52 -5.65
C LYS A 51 -11.33 -4.29 -4.47
N ARG A 52 -10.47 -4.79 -3.57
CA ARG A 52 -10.86 -5.63 -2.43
C ARG A 52 -11.73 -6.81 -2.89
N ASP A 53 -11.35 -7.41 -4.00
CA ASP A 53 -12.12 -8.46 -4.69
C ASP A 53 -12.00 -9.84 -4.05
N LYS A 54 -11.01 -10.03 -3.16
CA LYS A 54 -10.84 -11.24 -2.37
C LYS A 54 -11.88 -11.29 -1.25
N LYS A 55 -13.06 -11.79 -1.61
CA LYS A 55 -14.20 -11.95 -0.71
C LYS A 55 -14.08 -13.22 0.11
N ASP A 56 -14.62 -13.18 1.32
CA ASP A 56 -14.82 -14.33 2.22
C ASP A 56 -13.54 -15.06 2.66
N VAL A 57 -12.37 -14.45 2.40
CA VAL A 57 -11.06 -14.91 2.91
C VAL A 57 -10.57 -13.92 3.96
N GLU A 58 -10.42 -14.40 5.18
CA GLU A 58 -9.87 -13.63 6.28
C GLU A 58 -8.39 -13.34 6.06
N GLY A 59 -7.97 -12.13 6.40
CA GLY A 59 -6.57 -11.71 6.39
C GLY A 59 -6.19 -10.99 7.66
N VAL A 60 -4.90 -11.05 8.01
CA VAL A 60 -4.34 -10.39 9.18
C VAL A 60 -3.42 -9.26 8.73
N VAL A 61 -3.54 -8.10 9.39
CA VAL A 61 -2.64 -6.97 9.18
C VAL A 61 -1.26 -7.34 9.72
N ALA A 62 -0.30 -7.55 8.81
CA ALA A 62 1.05 -7.94 9.17
C ALA A 62 1.93 -6.75 9.54
N THR A 63 1.84 -5.66 8.76
CA THR A 63 2.63 -4.44 8.95
C THR A 63 1.88 -3.23 8.42
N ILE A 64 2.21 -2.05 8.96
CA ILE A 64 1.79 -0.75 8.42
C ILE A 64 3.04 -0.02 7.96
N GLU A 65 3.05 0.42 6.71
CA GLU A 65 4.22 0.92 5.99
C GLU A 65 3.95 2.29 5.38
N TYR A 66 5.01 3.10 5.32
CA TYR A 66 5.00 4.32 4.52
C TYR A 66 5.11 3.98 3.02
N ASP A 67 4.32 4.66 2.18
CA ASP A 67 4.47 4.59 0.73
C ASP A 67 4.92 5.93 0.13
N PRO A 68 6.07 6.00 -0.57
CA PRO A 68 6.54 7.24 -1.15
C PRO A 68 5.73 7.73 -2.37
N ASN A 69 4.70 6.99 -2.82
CA ASN A 69 3.90 7.35 -3.98
C ASN A 69 2.53 7.96 -3.63
N ARG A 70 2.21 8.08 -2.33
CA ARG A 70 0.97 8.68 -1.83
C ARG A 70 1.16 9.23 -0.42
N ASN A 71 0.18 9.99 0.06
CA ASN A 71 0.23 10.56 1.41
C ASN A 71 -0.23 9.57 2.49
N ALA A 72 -1.18 8.68 2.16
CA ALA A 72 -1.68 7.66 3.07
C ALA A 72 -0.66 6.53 3.29
N ARG A 73 -0.62 5.97 4.50
CA ARG A 73 0.13 4.72 4.74
C ARG A 73 -0.63 3.54 4.14
N ILE A 74 0.09 2.43 4.02
CA ILE A 74 -0.46 1.17 3.51
C ILE A 74 -0.28 0.07 4.53
N ALA A 75 -1.23 -0.85 4.59
CA ALA A 75 -1.16 -2.05 5.41
C ALA A 75 -0.86 -3.26 4.53
N LEU A 76 0.12 -4.07 4.92
CA LEU A 76 0.37 -5.38 4.32
C LEU A 76 -0.54 -6.41 4.98
N ILE A 77 -1.38 -7.04 4.19
CA ILE A 77 -2.31 -8.06 4.64
C ILE A 77 -1.76 -9.42 4.24
N LYS A 78 -1.75 -10.37 5.17
CA LYS A 78 -1.52 -11.79 4.92
C LYS A 78 -2.84 -12.51 5.03
N TYR A 79 -3.35 -13.03 3.91
CA TYR A 79 -4.56 -13.83 3.88
C TYR A 79 -4.28 -15.27 4.32
N LEU A 80 -5.31 -15.97 4.80
CA LEU A 80 -5.19 -17.35 5.27
C LEU A 80 -4.76 -18.33 4.18
N ASP A 81 -5.04 -18.02 2.91
CA ASP A 81 -4.60 -18.82 1.76
C ASP A 81 -3.15 -18.56 1.34
N GLY A 82 -2.42 -17.72 2.10
CA GLY A 82 -1.03 -17.40 1.89
C GLY A 82 -0.78 -16.22 0.95
N GLU A 83 -1.82 -15.66 0.30
CA GLU A 83 -1.66 -14.48 -0.53
C GLU A 83 -1.37 -13.24 0.33
N LYS A 84 -0.57 -12.32 -0.21
CA LYS A 84 -0.29 -11.04 0.42
C LYS A 84 -0.78 -9.90 -0.46
N ARG A 85 -1.39 -8.88 0.14
CA ARG A 85 -1.81 -7.67 -0.58
C ARG A 85 -1.58 -6.43 0.25
N TYR A 86 -1.27 -5.33 -0.42
CA TYR A 86 -1.32 -4.02 0.22
C TYR A 86 -2.72 -3.42 0.10
N ILE A 87 -3.19 -2.81 1.19
CA ILE A 87 -4.34 -1.91 1.18
C ILE A 87 -3.96 -0.53 1.71
N LEU A 88 -4.81 0.46 1.47
CA LEU A 88 -4.72 1.72 2.20
C LEU A 88 -5.03 1.46 3.68
N GLU A 89 -4.27 2.08 4.58
CA GLU A 89 -4.54 2.07 6.01
C GLU A 89 -5.85 2.83 6.29
N PRO A 90 -6.94 2.16 6.72
CA PRO A 90 -8.11 2.81 7.27
C PRO A 90 -7.78 3.40 8.64
N LYS A 91 -8.59 4.39 9.07
CA LYS A 91 -8.45 4.98 10.40
C LYS A 91 -8.56 3.89 11.47
N ASN A 92 -7.67 3.91 12.46
CA ASN A 92 -7.62 2.99 13.60
C ASN A 92 -7.30 1.52 13.27
N LEU A 93 -6.84 1.20 12.07
CA LEU A 93 -6.34 -0.14 11.76
C LEU A 93 -4.97 -0.36 12.43
N ASN A 94 -4.83 -1.44 13.18
CA ASN A 94 -3.60 -1.80 13.88
C ASN A 94 -2.99 -3.08 13.34
N VAL A 95 -1.70 -3.27 13.60
CA VAL A 95 -1.01 -4.53 13.31
C VAL A 95 -1.62 -5.65 14.16
N GLY A 96 -1.96 -6.76 13.51
CA GLY A 96 -2.64 -7.90 14.13
C GLY A 96 -4.15 -7.93 13.92
N ASP A 97 -4.76 -6.82 13.47
CA ASP A 97 -6.20 -6.78 13.21
C ASP A 97 -6.58 -7.76 12.08
N ARG A 98 -7.76 -8.36 12.22
CA ARG A 98 -8.35 -9.25 11.22
C ARG A 98 -9.24 -8.44 10.30
N ILE A 99 -9.15 -8.71 9.00
CA ILE A 99 -9.96 -8.09 7.98
C ILE A 99 -10.63 -9.15 7.13
N LEU A 100 -11.88 -8.88 6.76
CA LEU A 100 -12.66 -9.69 5.85
C LEU A 100 -13.33 -8.75 4.85
N SER A 101 -13.32 -9.10 3.57
CA SER A 101 -14.12 -8.39 2.56
C SER A 101 -15.29 -9.29 2.21
N GLY A 102 -16.53 -8.78 2.21
CA GLY A 102 -17.71 -9.60 1.92
C GLY A 102 -19.00 -8.95 2.42
N SER A 103 -20.15 -9.49 1.98
CA SER A 103 -21.48 -8.98 2.33
C SER A 103 -21.85 -9.15 3.81
N GLY A 104 -21.04 -9.87 4.59
CA GLY A 104 -21.17 -10.00 6.05
C GLY A 104 -20.22 -9.12 6.85
N SER A 105 -19.56 -8.12 6.23
CA SER A 105 -18.72 -7.17 6.97
C SER A 105 -19.59 -6.10 7.64
N GLU A 106 -20.07 -6.39 8.86
CA GLU A 106 -20.63 -5.37 9.76
C GLU A 106 -19.56 -4.31 10.02
N GLN A 107 -19.77 -3.12 9.48
CA GLN A 107 -18.96 -1.95 9.81
C GLN A 107 -19.57 -1.31 11.06
N HIS A 108 -18.84 -1.36 12.17
CA HIS A 108 -19.05 -0.51 13.34
C HIS A 108 -17.93 0.53 13.43
#